data_AF-A0A1T4ZUG3-F1
#
_entry.id   AF-A0A1T4ZUG3-F1
#
_cell.length_a   1.000
_cell.length_b   1.000
_cell.length_c   1.000
_cell.angle_alpha   90.00
_cell.angle_beta   90.00
_cell.angle_gamma   90.00
#
_symmetry.space_group_name_H-M   'P 1'
#
loop_
_entity.id
_entity.type
_entity.pdbx_description
1 polymer ?
#
loop_
_entity_poly.entity_id
_entity_poly.type
_entity_poly.pdbx_seq_one_letter_code
_entity_poly.pdbx_strand_id
1 'polypeptide(L)'
;MRYLLAFPAAAMLVCSAAAGSASRSVDAEIAAKLKPGEQVEARIDADFNGDGESDAAWIAAGPDRRTVHVHFVLRKGADLRHVPAGSFALPSDRLGPADLSVNKDVLVIKDLTGGTTALAATYRFRGEAAAARMRLIGLDARLYSRTFAHEGARMSWNLLTGDLITARLELTGSGDDAAYREAGTKRVRRPIAVIDMESTPDAEAELAAMLPSTGQFQQVSSAAKRE
;
A
#
# COMPACT_ATOMS: atom_id res chain seq x y z
N MET A 1 -22.53 -42.00 -59.12
CA MET A 1 -21.14 -41.50 -59.01
C MET A 1 -20.99 -40.82 -57.66
N ARG A 2 -20.15 -41.37 -56.79
CA ARG A 2 -19.86 -40.90 -55.42
C ARG A 2 -18.74 -39.87 -55.51
N TYR A 3 -18.94 -38.66 -54.99
CA TYR A 3 -17.86 -37.70 -54.76
C TYR A 3 -17.64 -37.55 -53.24
N LEU A 4 -16.50 -38.07 -52.79
CA LEU A 4 -15.90 -37.82 -51.47
C LEU A 4 -15.32 -36.40 -51.45
N LEU A 5 -15.77 -35.57 -50.52
CA LEU A 5 -15.13 -34.30 -50.17
C LEU A 5 -14.22 -34.53 -48.96
N ALA A 6 -12.91 -34.44 -49.19
CA ALA A 6 -11.88 -34.46 -48.16
C ALA A 6 -11.70 -33.06 -47.56
N PHE A 7 -11.73 -32.96 -46.24
CA PHE A 7 -11.36 -31.75 -45.49
C PHE A 7 -9.83 -31.69 -45.32
N PRO A 8 -9.17 -30.55 -45.57
CA PRO A 8 -7.77 -30.37 -45.21
C PRO A 8 -7.65 -30.01 -43.73
N ALA A 9 -6.82 -30.76 -43.00
CA ALA A 9 -6.42 -30.45 -41.63
C ALA A 9 -5.39 -29.32 -41.64
N ALA A 10 -5.77 -28.14 -41.12
CA ALA A 10 -4.84 -27.06 -40.84
C ALA A 10 -4.15 -27.32 -39.50
N ALA A 11 -2.84 -27.59 -39.54
CA ALA A 11 -2.00 -27.69 -38.35
C ALA A 11 -1.80 -26.28 -37.75
N MET A 12 -2.36 -26.05 -36.55
CA MET A 12 -2.03 -24.85 -35.78
C MET A 12 -0.64 -25.00 -35.15
N LEU A 13 0.27 -24.11 -35.55
CA LEU A 13 1.55 -23.87 -34.89
C LEU A 13 1.28 -23.30 -33.49
N VAL A 14 1.59 -24.05 -32.44
CA VAL A 14 1.61 -23.52 -31.08
C VAL A 14 2.94 -22.81 -30.88
N CYS A 15 2.93 -21.48 -30.95
CA CYS A 15 4.03 -20.66 -30.44
C CYS A 15 4.01 -20.73 -28.90
N SER A 16 4.93 -21.49 -28.31
CA SER A 16 5.23 -21.38 -26.89
C SER A 16 5.91 -20.04 -26.62
N ALA A 17 5.17 -19.08 -26.06
CA ALA A 17 5.72 -17.81 -25.62
C ALA A 17 6.67 -18.03 -24.42
N ALA A 18 7.92 -17.60 -24.57
CA ALA A 18 8.92 -17.59 -23.51
C ALA A 18 8.61 -16.45 -22.51
N ALA A 19 7.80 -16.75 -21.50
CA ALA A 19 7.49 -15.82 -20.40
C ALA A 19 8.49 -15.89 -19.21
N GLY A 20 9.57 -16.66 -19.33
CA GLY A 20 10.41 -17.06 -18.17
C GLY A 20 11.70 -16.25 -17.93
N SER A 21 12.09 -15.34 -18.84
CA SER A 21 13.39 -14.64 -18.76
C SER A 21 13.32 -13.27 -18.09
N ALA A 22 12.24 -12.51 -18.29
CA ALA A 22 12.08 -11.19 -17.68
C ALA A 22 11.93 -11.26 -16.15
N SER A 23 11.15 -12.20 -15.62
CA SER A 23 10.90 -12.29 -14.17
C SER A 23 12.15 -12.62 -13.36
N ARG A 24 13.02 -13.51 -13.87
CA ARG A 24 14.26 -13.92 -13.19
C ARG A 24 15.26 -12.78 -13.03
N SER A 25 15.26 -11.81 -13.94
CA SER A 25 16.13 -10.62 -13.85
C SER A 25 15.70 -9.71 -12.70
N VAL A 26 14.39 -9.53 -12.50
CA VAL A 26 13.83 -8.70 -11.42
C VAL A 26 14.04 -9.36 -10.06
N ASP A 27 13.84 -10.68 -9.97
CA ASP A 27 14.04 -11.45 -8.74
C ASP A 27 15.48 -11.30 -8.20
N ALA A 28 16.46 -11.39 -9.09
CA ALA A 28 17.87 -11.25 -8.75
C ALA A 28 18.20 -9.80 -8.30
N GLU A 29 17.61 -8.79 -8.93
CA GLU A 29 17.77 -7.40 -8.54
C GLU A 29 17.15 -7.11 -7.16
N ILE A 30 15.95 -7.63 -6.90
CA ILE A 30 15.29 -7.52 -5.59
C ILE A 30 16.14 -8.21 -4.53
N ALA A 31 16.59 -9.44 -4.78
CA ALA A 31 17.44 -10.19 -3.84
C ALA A 31 18.74 -9.45 -3.50
N ALA A 32 19.36 -8.78 -4.47
CA ALA A 32 20.55 -7.97 -4.26
C ALA A 32 20.29 -6.70 -3.41
N LYS A 33 19.04 -6.25 -3.30
CA LYS A 33 18.64 -5.07 -2.52
C LYS A 33 18.21 -5.41 -1.10
N LEU A 34 17.84 -6.66 -0.83
CA LEU A 34 17.51 -7.11 0.51
C LEU A 34 18.74 -6.99 1.41
N LYS A 35 18.54 -6.38 2.57
CA LYS A 35 19.57 -6.34 3.61
C LYS A 35 19.61 -7.68 4.36
N PRO A 36 20.71 -8.00 5.07
CA PRO A 36 20.78 -9.21 5.86
C PRO A 36 19.58 -9.35 6.82
N GLY A 37 18.92 -10.51 6.77
CA GLY A 37 17.73 -10.81 7.58
C GLY A 37 16.40 -10.31 7.01
N GLU A 38 16.40 -9.59 5.88
CA GLU A 38 15.17 -9.22 5.18
C GLU A 38 14.70 -10.32 4.23
N GLN A 39 13.38 -10.40 4.06
CA GLN A 39 12.73 -11.25 3.07
C GLN A 39 11.64 -10.43 2.36
N VAL A 40 11.24 -10.87 1.17
CA VAL A 40 10.09 -10.28 0.48
C VAL A 40 8.81 -10.76 1.17
N GLU A 41 8.09 -9.83 1.80
CA GLU A 41 6.80 -10.10 2.45
C GLU A 41 5.66 -10.16 1.43
N ALA A 42 5.68 -9.23 0.47
CA ALA A 42 4.72 -9.15 -0.63
C ALA A 42 5.38 -8.54 -1.86
N ARG A 43 4.88 -8.89 -3.05
CA ARG A 43 5.27 -8.28 -4.32
C ARG A 43 4.08 -8.21 -5.26
N ILE A 44 4.03 -7.16 -6.07
CA ILE A 44 3.14 -7.04 -7.21
C ILE A 44 3.88 -6.39 -8.37
N ASP A 45 3.61 -6.90 -9.58
CA ASP A 45 4.10 -6.32 -10.82
C ASP A 45 2.88 -5.80 -11.62
N ALA A 46 2.90 -4.53 -12.03
CA ALA A 46 1.86 -3.88 -12.81
C ALA A 46 2.36 -2.55 -13.38
N ASP A 47 1.61 -1.94 -14.29
CA ASP A 47 1.89 -0.59 -14.78
C ASP A 47 1.37 0.45 -13.77
N PHE A 48 2.27 1.13 -13.05
CA PHE A 48 1.90 2.15 -12.05
C PHE A 48 1.97 3.57 -12.61
N ASN A 49 2.60 3.78 -13.77
CA ASN A 49 2.91 5.10 -14.30
C ASN A 49 2.19 5.41 -15.64
N GLY A 50 1.50 4.42 -16.22
CA GLY A 50 0.71 4.48 -17.45
C GLY A 50 1.53 4.37 -18.73
N ASP A 51 2.78 3.90 -18.70
CA ASP A 51 3.65 3.79 -19.86
C ASP A 51 3.52 2.45 -20.62
N GLY A 52 2.72 1.53 -20.11
CA GLY A 52 2.46 0.21 -20.68
C GLY A 52 3.52 -0.85 -20.36
N GLU A 53 4.57 -0.50 -19.60
CA GLU A 53 5.53 -1.46 -19.07
C GLU A 53 5.11 -1.96 -17.68
N SER A 54 5.54 -3.18 -17.34
CA SER A 54 5.26 -3.75 -16.03
C SER A 54 6.32 -3.31 -15.02
N ASP A 55 5.95 -2.39 -14.15
CA ASP A 55 6.74 -1.97 -12.99
C ASP A 55 6.67 -3.02 -11.87
N ALA A 56 7.53 -2.86 -10.85
CA ALA A 56 7.60 -3.76 -9.70
C ALA A 56 7.48 -3.00 -8.37
N ALA A 57 6.60 -3.47 -7.48
CA ALA A 57 6.49 -3.01 -6.11
C ALA A 57 6.63 -4.19 -5.15
N TRP A 58 7.44 -4.06 -4.10
CA TRP A 58 7.63 -5.11 -3.11
C TRP A 58 7.84 -4.55 -1.71
N ILE A 59 7.59 -5.40 -0.71
CA ILE A 59 7.83 -5.11 0.70
C ILE A 59 9.00 -5.97 1.17
N ALA A 60 10.11 -5.32 1.51
CA ALA A 60 11.21 -5.96 2.22
C ALA A 60 10.93 -5.89 3.72
N ALA A 61 10.76 -7.04 4.37
CA ALA A 61 10.49 -7.15 5.80
C ALA A 61 11.64 -7.88 6.51
N GLY A 62 12.18 -7.25 7.54
CA GLY A 62 13.11 -7.84 8.49
C GLY A 62 12.57 -7.76 9.92
N PRO A 63 13.38 -8.12 10.94
CA PRO A 63 12.94 -8.11 12.34
C PRO A 63 12.58 -6.70 12.84
N ASP A 64 13.34 -5.69 12.44
CA ASP A 64 13.20 -4.32 13.00
C ASP A 64 12.65 -3.30 12.01
N ARG A 65 12.47 -3.68 10.75
CA ARG A 65 12.07 -2.75 9.69
C ARG A 65 11.28 -3.43 8.59
N ARG A 66 10.39 -2.65 7.99
CA ARG A 66 9.62 -3.04 6.83
C ARG A 66 9.59 -1.87 5.85
N THR A 67 10.07 -2.09 4.64
CA THR A 67 10.21 -1.01 3.65
C THR A 67 9.50 -1.42 2.37
N VAL A 68 8.65 -0.54 1.86
CA VAL A 68 8.08 -0.67 0.52
C VAL A 68 9.08 -0.07 -0.46
N HIS A 69 9.30 -0.77 -1.57
CA HIS A 69 10.09 -0.31 -2.69
C HIS A 69 9.26 -0.36 -3.96
N VAL A 70 9.41 0.64 -4.82
CA VAL A 70 8.81 0.66 -6.16
C VAL A 70 9.89 0.99 -7.17
N HIS A 71 9.93 0.21 -8.24
CA HIS A 71 10.84 0.37 -9.36
C HIS A 71 10.03 0.44 -10.66
N PHE A 72 10.29 1.46 -11.47
CA PHE A 72 9.72 1.54 -12.81
C PHE A 72 10.58 0.82 -13.83
N VAL A 73 9.94 0.31 -14.88
CA VAL A 73 10.62 -0.22 -16.05
C VAL A 73 10.61 0.84 -17.15
N LEU A 74 11.79 1.37 -17.49
CA LEU A 74 11.93 2.30 -18.60
C LEU A 74 12.40 1.56 -19.85
N ARG A 75 11.64 1.70 -20.95
CA ARG A 75 12.04 1.23 -22.27
C ARG A 75 12.84 2.29 -23.02
N LYS A 76 14.04 1.94 -23.48
CA LYS A 76 14.83 2.74 -24.42
C LYS A 76 15.24 1.87 -25.61
N GLY A 77 14.42 1.91 -26.67
CA GLY A 77 14.61 1.02 -27.82
C GLY A 77 14.31 -0.44 -27.45
N ALA A 78 15.30 -1.32 -27.63
CA ALA A 78 15.20 -2.72 -27.22
C ALA A 78 15.58 -2.96 -25.74
N ASP A 79 16.19 -1.97 -25.08
CA ASP A 79 16.68 -2.10 -23.71
C ASP A 79 15.58 -1.76 -22.70
N LEU A 80 15.44 -2.62 -21.68
CA LEU A 80 14.62 -2.40 -20.51
C LEU A 80 15.53 -2.14 -19.31
N ARG A 81 15.23 -1.08 -18.54
CA ARG A 81 15.98 -0.73 -17.33
C ARG A 81 15.04 -0.48 -16.17
N HIS A 82 15.35 -1.09 -15.02
CA HIS A 82 14.69 -0.77 -13.76
C HIS A 82 15.29 0.51 -13.15
N VAL A 83 14.43 1.43 -12.74
CA VAL A 83 14.82 2.65 -12.03
C VAL A 83 14.03 2.76 -10.73
N PRO A 84 14.65 3.14 -9.60
CA PRO A 84 13.91 3.39 -8.37
C PRO A 84 12.90 4.52 -8.58
N ALA A 85 11.64 4.25 -8.23
CA ALA A 85 10.53 5.21 -8.32
C ALA A 85 10.02 5.67 -6.95
N GLY A 86 10.43 5.00 -5.88
CA GLY A 86 10.14 5.45 -4.53
C GLY A 86 10.38 4.35 -3.50
N SER A 87 10.52 4.76 -2.25
CA SER A 87 10.49 3.86 -1.10
C SER A 87 9.99 4.57 0.14
N PHE A 88 9.34 3.85 1.03
CA PHE A 88 9.01 4.37 2.37
C PHE A 88 8.95 3.25 3.40
N ALA A 89 9.14 3.62 4.66
CA ALA A 89 9.06 2.69 5.77
C ALA A 89 7.60 2.49 6.19
N LEU A 90 7.21 1.22 6.35
CA LEU A 90 6.00 0.86 7.09
C LEU A 90 6.34 0.74 8.59
N PRO A 91 5.36 0.93 9.49
CA PRO A 91 5.56 0.65 10.90
C PRO A 91 6.02 -0.80 11.12
N SER A 92 6.86 -1.02 12.14
CA SER A 92 7.47 -2.30 12.45
C SER A 92 6.58 -3.22 13.31
N ASP A 93 5.60 -2.66 14.02
CA ASP A 93 4.70 -3.33 14.96
C ASP A 93 3.51 -4.02 14.25
N ARG A 94 3.81 -4.86 13.26
CA ARG A 94 2.81 -5.50 12.40
C ARG A 94 1.91 -6.51 13.15
N LEU A 95 0.62 -6.52 12.81
CA LEU A 95 -0.37 -7.53 13.20
C LEU A 95 -0.66 -8.57 12.12
N GLY A 96 0.08 -8.52 11.02
CA GLY A 96 -0.02 -9.41 9.87
C GLY A 96 0.86 -8.91 8.72
N PRO A 97 0.95 -9.65 7.61
CA PRO A 97 1.58 -9.14 6.41
C PRO A 97 0.77 -7.96 5.86
N ALA A 98 1.46 -6.97 5.29
CA ALA A 98 0.82 -5.93 4.50
C ALA A 98 0.35 -6.50 3.14
N ASP A 99 -0.75 -5.95 2.64
CA ASP A 99 -1.36 -6.34 1.37
C ASP A 99 -0.99 -5.33 0.29
N LEU A 100 -0.56 -5.84 -0.86
CA LEU A 100 -0.30 -5.06 -2.07
C LEU A 100 -1.35 -5.39 -3.11
N SER A 101 -2.02 -4.37 -3.65
CA SER A 101 -2.97 -4.52 -4.73
C SER A 101 -2.87 -3.35 -5.69
N VAL A 102 -3.43 -3.53 -6.89
CA VAL A 102 -3.48 -2.49 -7.93
C VAL A 102 -4.91 -2.29 -8.36
N ASN A 103 -5.33 -1.03 -8.43
CA ASN A 103 -6.60 -0.66 -9.02
C ASN A 103 -6.33 0.33 -10.15
N LYS A 104 -6.43 -0.16 -11.39
CA LYS A 104 -6.00 0.56 -12.60
C LYS A 104 -4.50 0.88 -12.52
N ASP A 105 -4.15 2.14 -12.35
CA ASP A 105 -2.80 2.70 -12.27
C ASP A 105 -2.42 3.10 -10.83
N VAL A 106 -3.23 2.71 -9.84
CA VAL A 106 -3.02 3.07 -8.44
C VAL A 106 -2.52 1.86 -7.66
N LEU A 107 -1.31 1.98 -7.13
CA LEU A 107 -0.78 1.04 -6.13
C LEU A 107 -1.47 1.30 -4.79
N VAL A 108 -2.11 0.27 -4.25
CA VAL A 108 -2.79 0.31 -2.95
C VAL A 108 -2.06 -0.61 -1.99
N ILE A 109 -1.68 -0.04 -0.84
CA ILE A 109 -0.99 -0.75 0.23
C ILE A 109 -1.87 -0.71 1.46
N LYS A 110 -2.25 -1.86 1.99
CA LYS A 110 -2.98 -1.95 3.26
C LYS A 110 -2.08 -2.53 4.32
N ASP A 111 -2.07 -1.88 5.47
CA ASP A 111 -1.24 -2.29 6.59
C ASP A 111 -2.06 -2.33 7.88
N LEU A 112 -1.74 -3.29 8.74
CA LEU A 112 -2.39 -3.45 10.04
C LEU A 112 -1.31 -3.62 11.11
N THR A 113 -1.26 -2.67 12.04
CA THR A 113 -0.25 -2.61 13.10
C THR A 113 -0.88 -2.47 14.49
N GLY A 114 -0.07 -2.59 15.54
CA GLY A 114 -0.48 -2.46 16.94
C GLY A 114 -0.71 -3.80 17.64
N GLY A 115 -1.71 -3.82 18.53
CA GLY A 115 -2.02 -4.97 19.40
C GLY A 115 -3.52 -5.06 19.67
N THR A 116 -3.92 -4.87 20.93
CA THR A 116 -5.33 -4.73 21.32
C THR A 116 -5.94 -3.46 20.71
N THR A 117 -5.18 -2.36 20.72
CA THR A 117 -5.45 -1.19 19.88
C THR A 117 -4.72 -1.39 18.56
N ALA A 118 -5.45 -1.37 17.45
CA ALA A 118 -4.90 -1.58 16.12
C ALA A 118 -5.07 -0.34 15.25
N LEU A 119 -4.08 -0.12 14.40
CA LEU A 119 -4.09 0.87 13.34
C LEU A 119 -4.21 0.14 11.99
N ALA A 120 -5.32 0.36 11.30
CA ALA A 120 -5.47 -0.04 9.90
C ALA A 120 -5.17 1.18 9.02
N ALA A 121 -4.12 1.10 8.21
CA ALA A 121 -3.72 2.14 7.27
C ALA A 121 -3.94 1.66 5.82
N THR A 122 -4.35 2.58 4.94
CA THR A 122 -4.42 2.33 3.49
C THR A 122 -3.77 3.49 2.75
N TYR A 123 -2.66 3.18 2.09
CA TYR A 123 -1.91 4.13 1.26
C TYR A 123 -2.27 3.90 -0.20
N ARG A 124 -2.37 4.99 -0.97
CA ARG A 124 -2.65 4.95 -2.40
C ARG A 124 -1.62 5.79 -3.11
N PHE A 125 -0.88 5.17 -4.02
CA PHE A 125 0.15 5.83 -4.78
C PHE A 125 -0.14 5.75 -6.28
N ARG A 126 0.27 6.78 -7.01
CA ARG A 126 0.25 6.80 -8.47
C ARG A 126 1.62 7.22 -8.98
N GLY A 127 2.08 6.56 -10.04
CA GLY A 127 3.32 6.92 -10.71
C GLY A 127 3.18 8.18 -11.56
N GLU A 128 4.25 8.97 -11.60
CA GLU A 128 4.44 10.06 -12.55
C GLU A 128 5.56 9.68 -13.52
N ALA A 129 5.19 9.27 -14.73
CA ALA A 129 6.14 8.83 -15.76
C ALA A 129 7.21 9.89 -16.08
N ALA A 130 6.82 11.17 -16.11
CA ALA A 130 7.73 12.28 -16.44
C ALA A 130 8.87 12.46 -15.41
N ALA A 131 8.64 12.13 -14.14
CA ALA A 131 9.63 12.26 -13.07
C ALA A 131 10.22 10.93 -12.61
N ALA A 132 9.69 9.80 -13.10
CA ALA A 132 9.96 8.46 -12.59
C ALA A 132 9.81 8.39 -11.06
N ARG A 133 8.69 8.90 -10.52
CA ARG A 133 8.39 8.92 -9.08
C ARG A 133 6.99 8.43 -8.75
N MET A 134 6.84 7.82 -7.58
CA MET A 134 5.55 7.51 -6.97
C MET A 134 5.10 8.66 -6.09
N ARG A 135 3.81 9.03 -6.20
CA ARG A 135 3.19 10.09 -5.40
C ARG A 135 2.03 9.54 -4.58
N LEU A 136 1.97 9.92 -3.31
CA LEU A 136 0.84 9.64 -2.45
C LEU A 136 -0.37 10.45 -2.93
N ILE A 137 -1.45 9.76 -3.25
CA ILE A 137 -2.71 10.37 -3.71
C ILE A 137 -3.84 10.19 -2.70
N GLY A 138 -3.69 9.26 -1.77
CA GLY A 138 -4.63 9.11 -0.66
C GLY A 138 -4.06 8.34 0.51
N LEU A 139 -4.47 8.73 1.71
CA LEU A 139 -4.12 8.07 2.97
C LEU A 139 -5.38 7.94 3.83
N ASP A 140 -5.74 6.71 4.16
CA ASP A 140 -6.75 6.44 5.16
C ASP A 140 -6.09 5.78 6.37
N ALA A 141 -6.54 6.15 7.57
CA ALA A 141 -6.11 5.51 8.80
C ALA A 141 -7.28 5.33 9.74
N ARG A 142 -7.30 4.19 10.44
CA ARG A 142 -8.32 3.85 11.43
C ARG A 142 -7.65 3.26 12.66
N LEU A 143 -7.73 3.96 13.78
CA LEU A 143 -7.32 3.47 15.10
C LEU A 143 -8.54 2.94 15.85
N TYR A 144 -8.51 1.71 16.33
CA TYR A 144 -9.64 1.08 17.01
C TYR A 144 -9.20 -0.01 17.99
N SER A 145 -10.04 -0.33 18.98
CA SER A 145 -9.84 -1.49 19.85
C SER A 145 -10.39 -2.74 19.17
N ARG A 146 -9.53 -3.74 18.94
CA ARG A 146 -9.94 -5.05 18.41
C ARG A 146 -10.84 -5.83 19.37
N THR A 147 -10.80 -5.50 20.66
CA THR A 147 -11.65 -6.08 21.72
C THR A 147 -12.78 -5.16 22.15
N PHE A 148 -13.02 -4.05 21.44
CA PHE A 148 -14.06 -3.07 21.78
C PHE A 148 -13.95 -2.46 23.20
N ALA A 149 -12.75 -2.43 23.80
CA ALA A 149 -12.53 -1.92 25.15
C ALA A 149 -12.58 -0.39 25.25
N HIS A 150 -12.41 0.32 24.13
CA HIS A 150 -12.44 1.78 24.08
C HIS A 150 -12.82 2.28 22.68
N GLU A 151 -13.13 3.57 22.61
CA GLU A 151 -13.40 4.29 21.37
C GLU A 151 -12.19 4.32 20.44
N GLY A 152 -12.43 4.74 19.21
CA GLY A 152 -11.41 4.88 18.19
C GLY A 152 -11.58 6.15 17.37
N ALA A 153 -10.85 6.21 16.27
CA ALA A 153 -10.90 7.31 15.34
C ALA A 153 -10.54 6.86 13.94
N ARG A 154 -10.98 7.63 12.94
CA ARG A 154 -10.53 7.45 11.57
C ARG A 154 -10.29 8.78 10.87
N MET A 155 -9.43 8.72 9.87
CA MET A 155 -9.24 9.75 8.87
C MET A 155 -9.26 9.14 7.47
N SER A 156 -9.67 9.93 6.49
CA SER A 156 -9.46 9.68 5.08
C SER A 156 -9.03 10.99 4.43
N TRP A 157 -7.86 10.99 3.82
CA TRP A 157 -7.26 12.14 3.17
C TRP A 157 -7.09 11.84 1.68
N ASN A 158 -7.79 12.62 0.84
CA ASN A 158 -7.58 12.65 -0.59
C ASN A 158 -6.62 13.80 -0.92
N LEU A 159 -5.40 13.47 -1.34
CA LEU A 159 -4.37 14.47 -1.62
C LEU A 159 -4.60 15.17 -2.97
N LEU A 160 -5.33 14.56 -3.89
CA LEU A 160 -5.66 15.14 -5.20
C LEU A 160 -6.66 16.29 -5.07
N THR A 161 -7.62 16.19 -4.15
CA THR A 161 -8.62 17.24 -3.91
C THR A 161 -8.29 18.11 -2.71
N GLY A 162 -7.46 17.61 -1.79
CA GLY A 162 -7.22 18.20 -0.48
C GLY A 162 -8.32 17.89 0.54
N ASP A 163 -9.32 17.08 0.19
CA ASP A 163 -10.40 16.72 1.11
C ASP A 163 -9.87 15.83 2.22
N LEU A 164 -10.11 16.25 3.46
CA LEU A 164 -9.79 15.49 4.66
C LEU A 164 -11.07 15.28 5.45
N ILE A 165 -11.39 14.01 5.70
CA ILE A 165 -12.57 13.60 6.46
C ILE A 165 -12.09 12.86 7.71
N THR A 166 -12.50 13.34 8.88
CA THR A 166 -12.21 12.70 10.17
C THR A 166 -13.51 12.34 10.88
N ALA A 167 -13.47 11.28 11.68
CA ALA A 167 -14.59 10.88 12.53
C ALA A 167 -14.08 10.17 13.80
N ARG A 168 -14.85 10.27 14.88
CA ARG A 168 -14.69 9.40 16.05
C ARG A 168 -15.43 8.09 15.81
N LEU A 169 -14.91 7.03 16.40
CA LEU A 169 -15.55 5.71 16.43
C LEU A 169 -16.06 5.47 17.85
N GLU A 170 -17.33 5.77 18.07
CA GLU A 170 -17.99 5.55 19.36
C GLU A 170 -18.40 4.10 19.48
N LEU A 171 -18.24 3.53 20.68
CA LEU A 171 -18.67 2.18 20.95
C LEU A 171 -20.20 2.12 21.06
N THR A 172 -20.78 1.11 20.40
CA THR A 172 -22.21 0.80 20.47
C THR A 172 -22.39 -0.67 20.77
N GLY A 173 -23.45 -1.02 21.50
CA GLY A 173 -23.66 -2.41 21.94
C GLY A 173 -22.67 -2.83 23.02
N SER A 174 -22.66 -4.13 23.35
CA SER A 174 -21.80 -4.73 24.37
C SER A 174 -21.62 -6.23 24.12
N GLY A 175 -20.52 -6.81 24.58
CA GLY A 175 -20.24 -8.24 24.40
C GLY A 175 -20.14 -8.59 22.91
N ASP A 176 -20.89 -9.60 22.48
CA ASP A 176 -20.87 -10.09 21.10
C ASP A 176 -21.52 -9.11 20.09
N ASP A 177 -22.35 -8.19 20.57
CA ASP A 177 -23.00 -7.14 19.76
C ASP A 177 -22.20 -5.83 19.72
N ALA A 178 -20.99 -5.82 20.28
CA ALA A 178 -20.14 -4.64 20.29
C ALA A 178 -19.73 -4.23 18.87
N ALA A 179 -19.94 -2.94 18.56
CA ALA A 179 -19.68 -2.37 17.25
C ALA A 179 -19.22 -0.92 17.38
N TYR A 180 -18.73 -0.36 16.27
CA TYR A 180 -18.40 1.05 16.17
C TYR A 180 -19.43 1.79 15.32
N ARG A 181 -19.85 2.96 15.82
CA ARG A 181 -20.60 3.94 15.04
C ARG A 181 -19.75 5.19 14.86
N GLU A 182 -19.80 5.74 13.65
CA GLU A 182 -19.14 7.01 13.37
C GLU A 182 -19.91 8.18 13.98
N ALA A 183 -19.18 9.07 14.65
CA ALA A 183 -19.72 10.27 15.24
C ALA A 183 -18.80 11.47 15.03
N GLY A 184 -19.38 12.66 15.05
CA GLY A 184 -18.63 13.91 14.95
C GLY A 184 -17.83 14.04 13.65
N THR A 185 -18.34 13.51 12.54
CA THR A 185 -17.66 13.57 11.24
C THR A 185 -17.40 15.01 10.84
N LYS A 186 -16.13 15.35 10.59
CA LYS A 186 -15.71 16.65 10.09
C LYS A 186 -15.10 16.48 8.72
N ARG A 187 -15.44 17.40 7.82
CA ARG A 187 -14.77 17.54 6.52
C ARG A 187 -14.11 18.90 6.49
N VAL A 188 -12.81 18.90 6.22
CA VAL A 188 -12.02 20.11 5.99
C VAL A 188 -11.26 19.95 4.69
N ARG A 189 -10.77 21.06 4.14
CA ARG A 189 -9.93 21.04 2.96
C ARG A 189 -8.54 21.54 3.33
N ARG A 190 -7.52 20.72 3.12
CA ARG A 190 -6.11 21.12 3.18
C ARG A 190 -5.68 21.65 1.80
N PRO A 191 -4.64 22.50 1.75
CA PRO A 191 -3.98 22.79 0.49
C PRO A 191 -3.61 21.49 -0.22
N ILE A 192 -3.85 21.44 -1.53
CA ILE A 192 -3.42 20.33 -2.38
C ILE A 192 -1.89 20.29 -2.31
N ALA A 193 -1.35 19.14 -1.94
CA ALA A 193 0.07 18.92 -1.78
C ALA A 193 0.50 17.74 -2.65
N VAL A 194 1.66 17.88 -3.28
CA VAL A 194 2.35 16.77 -3.95
C VAL A 194 3.27 16.14 -2.92
N ILE A 195 2.99 14.90 -2.54
CA ILE A 195 3.81 14.14 -1.60
C ILE A 195 4.42 12.98 -2.38
N ASP A 196 5.74 13.02 -2.57
CA ASP A 196 6.50 11.89 -3.11
C ASP A 196 6.49 10.74 -2.08
N MET A 197 6.61 9.49 -2.55
CA MET A 197 6.52 8.30 -1.71
C MET A 197 7.49 8.33 -0.52
N GLU A 198 8.69 8.84 -0.71
CA GLU A 198 9.71 9.00 0.32
C GLU A 198 9.32 9.97 1.43
N SER A 199 8.38 10.86 1.16
CA SER A 199 7.83 11.85 2.10
C SER A 199 6.47 11.42 2.65
N THR A 200 6.08 10.14 2.50
CA THR A 200 4.83 9.60 3.06
C THR A 200 4.80 9.84 4.57
N PRO A 201 3.78 10.54 5.09
CA PRO A 201 3.70 10.79 6.51
C PRO A 201 3.28 9.53 7.27
N ASP A 202 3.64 9.49 8.55
CA ASP A 202 3.19 8.42 9.44
C ASP A 202 1.66 8.50 9.65
N ALA A 203 0.97 7.39 9.40
CA ALA A 203 -0.48 7.34 9.42
C ALA A 203 -1.07 7.57 10.82
N GLU A 204 -0.40 7.09 11.87
CA GLU A 204 -0.87 7.32 13.24
C GLU A 204 -0.68 8.77 13.65
N ALA A 205 0.48 9.35 13.37
CA ALA A 205 0.80 10.73 13.67
C ALA A 205 -0.16 11.71 12.96
N GLU A 206 -0.45 11.49 11.67
CA GLU A 206 -1.43 12.29 10.94
C GLU A 206 -2.82 12.15 11.54
N LEU A 207 -3.26 10.92 11.88
CA LEU A 207 -4.55 10.72 12.53
C LEU A 207 -4.61 11.44 13.89
N ALA A 208 -3.58 11.29 14.72
CA ALA A 208 -3.49 11.90 16.04
C ALA A 208 -3.50 13.43 15.97
N ALA A 209 -2.79 14.03 15.01
CA ALA A 209 -2.75 15.47 14.80
C ALA A 209 -4.10 16.06 14.37
N MET A 210 -4.96 15.24 13.75
CA MET A 210 -6.26 15.67 13.23
C MET A 210 -7.41 15.47 14.20
N LEU A 211 -7.19 14.73 15.29
CA LEU A 211 -8.15 14.62 16.36
C LEU A 211 -7.97 15.83 17.29
N PRO A 212 -9.08 16.50 17.69
CA PRO A 212 -8.97 17.53 18.71
C PRO A 212 -8.33 16.93 19.94
N SER A 213 -7.47 17.71 20.63
CA SER A 213 -6.87 17.39 21.92
C SER A 213 -7.96 17.24 22.98
N THR A 214 -8.72 16.15 22.88
CA THR A 214 -9.66 15.72 23.89
C THR A 214 -8.76 14.96 24.86
N GLY A 215 -8.62 15.47 26.09
CA GLY A 215 -7.62 15.06 27.09
C GLY A 215 -7.75 13.62 27.62
N GLN A 216 -7.78 12.63 26.72
CA GLN A 216 -7.87 11.20 27.03
C GLN A 216 -6.87 10.33 26.25
N PHE A 217 -6.21 10.84 25.21
CA PHE A 217 -5.17 10.07 24.48
C PHE A 217 -3.75 10.20 25.08
N GLN A 218 -3.56 10.99 26.14
CA GLN A 218 -2.22 11.29 26.68
C GLN A 218 -1.62 10.22 27.61
N GLN A 219 -2.34 9.14 27.94
CA GLN A 219 -1.82 8.16 28.92
C GLN A 219 -0.95 7.04 28.35
N VAL A 220 -0.88 6.81 27.04
CA VAL A 220 -0.18 5.63 26.52
C VAL A 220 1.34 5.85 26.34
N SER A 221 1.81 7.10 26.24
CA SER A 221 3.23 7.41 26.01
C SER A 221 4.10 7.44 27.29
N SER A 222 3.51 7.45 28.49
CA SER A 222 4.28 7.64 29.74
C SER A 222 4.71 6.36 30.45
N ALA A 223 4.22 5.18 30.05
CA ALA A 223 4.49 3.93 30.77
C ALA A 223 5.81 3.23 30.38
N ALA A 224 6.48 3.65 29.30
CA ALA A 224 7.70 2.99 28.80
C ALA A 224 9.03 3.62 29.29
N LYS A 225 9.01 4.44 30.36
CA LYS A 225 10.22 5.11 30.89
C LYS A 225 10.53 4.87 32.36
N ARG A 226 9.96 3.83 32.97
CA ARG A 226 10.41 3.34 34.28
C ARG A 226 10.38 1.82 34.30
N GLU A 227 11.52 1.23 33.98
CA GLU A 227 12.19 0.16 34.74
C GLU A 227 13.63 0.01 34.22
#